data_AF-A0A1F4ZT14-F1
#
_entry.id   AF-A0A1F4ZT14-F1
#
_cell.length_a   1.000
_cell.length_b   1.000
_cell.length_c   1.000
_cell.angle_alpha   90.00
_cell.angle_beta   90.00
_cell.angle_gamma   90.00
#
_symmetry.space_group_name_H-M   'P 1'
#
loop_
_entity.id
_entity.type
_entity.pdbx_description
1 polymer ?
#
loop_
_entity_poly.entity_id
_entity_poly.type
_entity_poly.pdbx_seq_one_letter_code
_entity_poly.pdbx_strand_id
1 'polypeptide(L)'
;MSEFLRFVPKEDEANLSFDELIAMGKILAPGFLWQLVGQAKEYLMTEPGPNLFRRQMLVPEWLGYWMTVLQAERDFDPNTGSKLVESDRIMTISEMKNRFKKLHRKGIISGVWFMGTGEAGPGHRMAWYQASRRVRELAMLYEGEDYFDKHPDRRRPCLSEAIRASLAGYYGLRVSRVPDRPDGVSEAKHYREVFRLTGATVNFVTRGYPNEKAVLARNSPKMRRMAVVEDLVRLHTSEMTEKLMPDVILIPARVRDCVEK
;
A
#
# COMPACT_ATOMS: atom_id res chain seq x y z
N MET A 1 12.17 18.97 13.66
CA MET A 1 11.55 17.82 12.96
C MET A 1 10.12 17.73 13.44
N SER A 2 9.11 17.81 12.57
CA SER A 2 7.72 17.59 13.03
C SER A 2 7.50 16.09 13.19
N GLU A 3 7.19 15.63 14.40
CA GLU A 3 6.79 14.23 14.60
C GLU A 3 5.55 13.93 13.74
N PHE A 4 5.64 12.86 12.97
CA PHE A 4 4.54 12.41 12.13
C PHE A 4 3.50 11.69 13.01
N LEU A 5 2.22 12.04 12.85
CA LEU A 5 1.14 11.43 13.64
C LEU A 5 0.95 9.97 13.22
N ARG A 6 1.42 9.07 14.08
CA ARG A 6 1.19 7.62 13.96
C ARG A 6 0.06 7.22 14.89
N PHE A 7 -0.87 6.43 14.38
CA PHE A 7 -1.87 5.78 15.22
C PHE A 7 -1.28 4.48 15.77
N VAL A 8 -1.27 4.34 17.10
CA VAL A 8 -0.87 3.11 17.78
C VAL A 8 -2.10 2.54 18.49
N PRO A 9 -2.61 1.38 18.04
CA PRO A 9 -3.69 0.70 18.73
C PRO A 9 -3.34 0.37 20.17
N LYS A 10 -4.33 0.42 21.08
CA LYS A 10 -4.16 -0.04 22.46
C LYS A 10 -4.32 -1.55 22.64
N GLU A 11 -4.80 -2.25 21.61
CA GLU A 11 -5.11 -3.69 21.64
C GLU A 11 -3.92 -4.50 21.10
N ASP A 12 -3.52 -5.55 21.82
CA ASP A 12 -2.33 -6.35 21.51
C ASP A 12 -2.43 -7.08 20.16
N GLU A 13 -3.61 -7.57 19.78
CA GLU A 13 -3.81 -8.25 18.49
C GLU A 13 -3.74 -7.29 17.29
N ALA A 14 -3.86 -5.98 17.52
CA ALA A 14 -3.62 -4.96 16.50
C ALA A 14 -2.13 -4.59 16.37
N ASN A 15 -1.29 -5.09 17.29
CA ASN A 15 0.17 -4.97 17.28
C ASN A 15 0.87 -6.19 16.69
N LEU A 16 0.11 -7.18 16.18
CA LEU A 16 0.67 -8.29 15.41
C LEU A 16 1.49 -7.75 14.23
N SER A 17 2.66 -8.33 14.05
CA SER A 17 3.47 -8.14 12.86
C SER A 17 2.83 -8.79 11.65
N PHE A 18 3.22 -8.34 10.46
CA PHE A 18 2.77 -8.97 9.23
C PHE A 18 3.25 -10.42 9.09
N ASP A 19 4.44 -10.74 9.61
CA ASP A 19 4.99 -12.08 9.55
C ASP A 19 4.18 -13.05 10.42
N GLU A 20 3.66 -12.59 11.58
CA GLU A 20 2.72 -13.35 12.39
C GLU A 20 1.40 -13.59 11.65
N LEU A 21 0.84 -12.56 11.00
CA LEU A 21 -0.38 -12.71 10.19
C LEU A 21 -0.20 -13.71 9.04
N ILE A 22 0.95 -13.68 8.35
CA ILE A 22 1.31 -14.67 7.32
C ILE A 22 1.39 -16.06 7.92
N ALA A 23 2.15 -16.24 9.01
CA ALA A 23 2.36 -17.54 9.63
C ALA A 23 1.05 -18.18 10.10
N MET A 24 0.09 -17.35 10.52
CA MET A 24 -1.23 -17.77 10.94
C MET A 24 -2.21 -17.99 9.78
N GLY A 25 -1.92 -17.49 8.57
CA GLY A 25 -2.87 -17.48 7.46
C GLY A 25 -4.10 -16.59 7.71
N LYS A 26 -3.94 -15.54 8.52
CA LYS A 26 -5.05 -14.72 9.03
C LYS A 26 -4.86 -13.24 8.73
N ILE A 27 -5.97 -12.52 8.71
CA ILE A 27 -6.01 -11.05 8.74
C ILE A 27 -6.90 -10.58 9.89
N LEU A 28 -6.87 -9.28 10.19
CA LEU A 28 -7.78 -8.68 11.17
C LEU A 28 -9.23 -8.83 10.70
N ALA A 29 -10.11 -9.25 11.59
CA ALA A 29 -11.55 -9.40 11.32
C ALA A 29 -12.19 -8.06 10.95
N PRO A 30 -13.27 -8.04 10.12
CA PRO A 30 -13.80 -6.79 9.59
C PRO A 30 -14.38 -5.91 10.70
N GLY A 31 -15.03 -6.50 11.71
CA GLY A 31 -15.55 -5.78 12.88
C GLY A 31 -14.45 -5.13 13.72
N PHE A 32 -13.38 -5.87 14.01
CA PHE A 32 -12.24 -5.35 14.76
C PHE A 32 -11.49 -4.27 13.98
N LEU A 33 -11.26 -4.50 12.68
CA LEU A 33 -10.62 -3.53 11.80
C LEU A 33 -11.45 -2.25 11.66
N TRP A 34 -12.78 -2.35 11.63
CA TRP A 34 -13.67 -1.19 11.60
C TRP A 34 -13.51 -0.31 12.84
N GLN A 35 -13.39 -0.93 14.02
CA GLN A 35 -13.12 -0.21 15.28
C GLN A 35 -11.76 0.48 15.26
N LEU A 36 -10.70 -0.22 14.83
CA LEU A 36 -9.35 0.34 14.74
C LEU A 36 -9.26 1.52 13.77
N VAL A 37 -9.89 1.40 12.59
CA VAL A 37 -9.95 2.49 11.61
C VAL A 37 -10.77 3.66 12.13
N GLY A 38 -11.85 3.40 12.88
CA GLY A 38 -12.63 4.42 13.56
C GLY A 38 -11.81 5.20 14.59
N GLN A 39 -11.03 4.49 15.42
CA GLN A 39 -10.12 5.11 16.39
C GLN A 39 -9.01 5.93 15.70
N ALA A 40 -8.42 5.40 14.63
CA ALA A 40 -7.42 6.12 13.84
C ALA A 40 -8.01 7.39 13.20
N LYS A 41 -9.24 7.30 12.69
CA LYS A 41 -9.98 8.44 12.13
C LYS A 41 -10.20 9.52 13.19
N GLU A 42 -10.73 9.16 14.35
CA GLU A 42 -10.96 10.11 15.44
C GLU A 42 -9.65 10.79 15.85
N TYR A 43 -8.63 9.99 16.16
CA TYR A 43 -7.29 10.48 16.53
C TYR A 43 -6.74 11.47 15.50
N LEU A 44 -6.75 11.11 14.22
CA LEU A 44 -6.26 11.99 13.16
C LEU A 44 -7.09 13.27 12.99
N MET A 45 -8.36 13.28 13.35
CA MET A 45 -9.23 14.46 13.24
C MET A 45 -9.17 15.37 14.47
N THR A 46 -8.76 14.86 15.63
CA THR A 46 -8.79 15.60 16.89
C THR A 46 -7.43 15.92 17.45
N GLU A 47 -6.41 15.09 17.19
CA GLU A 47 -5.10 15.22 17.83
C GLU A 47 -4.47 16.57 17.44
N PRO A 48 -4.06 17.43 18.39
CA PRO A 48 -3.37 18.67 18.08
C PRO A 48 -2.11 18.42 17.25
N GLY A 49 -1.83 19.31 16.30
CA GLY A 49 -0.63 19.19 15.48
C GLY A 49 -0.80 19.74 14.08
N PRO A 50 0.22 19.58 13.22
CA PRO A 50 0.23 20.13 11.88
C PRO A 50 -1.03 19.78 11.10
N ASN A 51 -1.53 20.75 10.33
CA ASN A 51 -2.61 20.55 9.37
C ASN A 51 -3.92 20.00 9.96
N LEU A 52 -4.22 20.24 11.24
CA LEU A 52 -5.44 19.73 11.90
C LEU A 52 -6.72 20.02 11.10
N PHE A 53 -6.93 21.27 10.67
CA PHE A 53 -8.09 21.65 9.86
C PHE A 53 -8.18 20.85 8.54
N ARG A 54 -7.03 20.61 7.90
CA ARG A 54 -6.97 19.78 6.70
C ARG A 54 -7.24 18.30 7.01
N ARG A 55 -6.71 17.77 8.11
CA ARG A 55 -6.98 16.39 8.54
C ARG A 55 -8.48 16.21 8.77
N GLN A 56 -9.14 17.16 9.41
CA GLN A 56 -10.59 17.18 9.62
C GLN A 56 -11.39 17.14 8.31
N MET A 57 -10.87 17.68 7.21
CA MET A 57 -11.51 17.59 5.89
C MET A 57 -11.19 16.28 5.15
N LEU A 58 -9.93 15.84 5.14
CA LEU A 58 -9.46 14.74 4.26
C LEU A 58 -9.58 13.35 4.89
N VAL A 59 -9.37 13.23 6.20
CA VAL A 59 -9.43 11.94 6.90
C VAL A 59 -10.83 11.30 6.78
N PRO A 60 -11.95 12.04 6.84
CA PRO A 60 -13.27 11.49 6.54
C PRO A 60 -13.38 10.84 5.16
N GLU A 61 -12.81 11.44 4.11
CA GLU A 61 -12.85 10.86 2.76
C GLU A 61 -11.93 9.63 2.63
N TRP A 62 -10.76 9.69 3.26
CA TRP A 62 -9.78 8.62 3.19
C TRP A 62 -10.18 7.40 4.03
N LEU A 63 -10.28 7.56 5.36
CA LEU A 63 -10.59 6.46 6.27
C LEU A 63 -12.09 6.14 6.30
N GLY A 64 -12.97 7.10 6.00
CA GLY A 64 -14.40 6.83 5.88
C GLY A 64 -14.74 5.86 4.75
N TYR A 65 -13.99 5.88 3.64
CA TYR A 65 -14.12 4.85 2.61
C TYR A 65 -13.88 3.45 3.17
N TRP A 66 -12.80 3.28 3.94
CA TRP A 66 -12.46 2.00 4.55
C TRP A 66 -13.51 1.55 5.55
N MET A 67 -14.04 2.47 6.36
CA MET A 67 -15.16 2.17 7.24
C MET A 67 -16.38 1.66 6.46
N THR A 68 -16.70 2.24 5.29
CA THR A 68 -17.81 1.76 4.43
C THR A 68 -17.55 0.35 3.89
N VAL A 69 -16.33 0.08 3.41
CA VAL A 69 -15.95 -1.27 2.93
C VAL A 69 -16.11 -2.29 4.05
N LEU A 70 -15.55 -2.01 5.23
CA LEU A 70 -15.57 -2.92 6.36
C LEU A 70 -16.98 -3.10 6.94
N GLN A 71 -17.81 -2.07 6.89
CA GLN A 71 -19.21 -2.15 7.30
C GLN A 71 -19.96 -3.17 6.42
N ALA A 72 -19.79 -3.09 5.10
CA ALA A 72 -20.40 -4.06 4.18
C ALA A 72 -19.92 -5.48 4.48
N GLU A 73 -18.61 -5.70 4.68
CA GLU A 73 -18.05 -7.03 5.01
C GLU A 73 -18.55 -7.55 6.36
N ARG A 74 -18.64 -6.71 7.38
CA ARG A 74 -19.12 -7.07 8.73
C ARG A 74 -20.55 -7.59 8.70
N ASP A 75 -21.41 -6.98 7.88
CA ASP A 75 -22.82 -7.37 7.78
C ASP A 75 -23.02 -8.77 7.16
N PHE A 76 -21.99 -9.32 6.53
CA PHE A 76 -21.96 -10.69 5.99
C PHE A 76 -21.06 -11.65 6.78
N ASP A 77 -20.35 -11.18 7.81
CA ASP A 77 -19.45 -12.04 8.60
C ASP A 77 -20.21 -12.74 9.73
N PRO A 78 -20.33 -14.09 9.71
CA PRO A 78 -20.95 -14.84 10.80
C PRO A 78 -20.15 -14.79 12.11
N ASN A 79 -18.88 -14.37 12.07
CA ASN A 79 -17.95 -14.36 13.21
C ASN A 79 -17.76 -12.97 13.82
N THR A 80 -18.86 -12.28 14.11
CA THR A 80 -18.87 -10.88 14.59
C THR A 80 -18.06 -10.62 15.88
N GLY A 81 -17.74 -11.66 16.66
CA GLY A 81 -16.94 -11.57 17.89
C GLY A 81 -15.44 -11.88 17.74
N SER A 82 -14.97 -12.32 16.56
CA SER A 82 -13.54 -12.64 16.37
C SER A 82 -12.72 -11.39 16.07
N LYS A 83 -11.48 -11.35 16.59
CA LYS A 83 -10.48 -10.32 16.22
C LYS A 83 -9.69 -10.67 14.95
N LEU A 84 -9.61 -11.95 14.61
CA LEU A 84 -8.89 -12.47 13.45
C LEU A 84 -9.77 -13.40 12.62
N VAL A 85 -9.56 -13.41 11.30
CA VAL A 85 -10.25 -14.31 10.37
C VAL A 85 -9.25 -14.98 9.43
N GLU A 86 -9.53 -16.24 9.09
CA GLU A 86 -8.78 -16.98 8.08
C GLU A 86 -8.84 -16.23 6.74
N SER A 87 -7.71 -16.13 6.04
CA SER A 87 -7.64 -15.40 4.79
C SER A 87 -6.56 -15.91 3.88
N ASP A 88 -6.95 -16.21 2.63
CA ASP A 88 -6.01 -16.52 1.56
C ASP A 88 -5.45 -15.25 0.88
N ARG A 89 -5.74 -14.05 1.42
CA ARG A 89 -5.33 -12.76 0.84
C ARG A 89 -3.89 -12.42 1.20
N ILE A 90 -3.48 -12.70 2.43
CA ILE A 90 -2.11 -12.51 2.89
C ILE A 90 -1.27 -13.74 2.55
N MET A 91 -0.08 -13.55 1.99
CA MET A 91 0.77 -14.67 1.59
C MET A 91 2.22 -14.25 1.41
N THR A 92 3.12 -15.23 1.50
CA THR A 92 4.52 -15.08 1.11
C THR A 92 4.67 -14.91 -0.41
N ILE A 93 5.80 -14.35 -0.84
CA ILE A 93 6.14 -14.29 -2.28
C ILE A 93 6.20 -15.68 -2.92
N SER A 94 6.64 -16.70 -2.17
CA SER A 94 6.71 -18.07 -2.67
C SER A 94 5.33 -18.65 -2.96
N GLU A 95 4.37 -18.44 -2.06
CA GLU A 95 2.97 -18.83 -2.25
C GLU A 95 2.33 -18.06 -3.41
N MET A 96 2.58 -16.75 -3.49
CA MET A 96 2.14 -15.91 -4.61
C MET A 96 2.66 -16.42 -5.95
N LYS A 97 3.94 -16.78 -6.03
CA LYS A 97 4.56 -17.38 -7.21
C LYS A 97 3.87 -18.67 -7.63
N ASN A 98 3.64 -19.57 -6.67
CA ASN A 98 2.99 -20.84 -6.94
C ASN A 98 1.55 -20.64 -7.43
N ARG A 99 0.83 -19.68 -6.86
CA ARG A 99 -0.52 -19.30 -7.27
C ARG A 99 -0.53 -18.73 -8.70
N PHE A 100 0.29 -17.73 -8.99
CA PHE A 100 0.35 -17.11 -10.30
C PHE A 100 0.82 -18.09 -11.39
N LYS A 101 1.77 -18.97 -11.08
CA LYS A 101 2.16 -20.06 -11.99
C LYS A 101 0.99 -21.00 -12.33
N LYS A 102 0.13 -21.33 -11.36
CA LYS A 102 -1.08 -22.13 -11.61
C LYS A 102 -2.08 -21.39 -12.50
N LEU A 103 -2.24 -20.08 -12.33
CA LEU A 103 -3.09 -19.24 -13.19
C LEU A 103 -2.55 -19.15 -14.62
N HIS A 104 -1.25 -18.94 -14.78
CA HIS A 104 -0.62 -18.80 -16.10
C HIS A 104 -0.74 -20.07 -16.94
N ARG A 105 -0.66 -21.26 -16.31
CA ARG A 105 -0.93 -22.55 -16.98
C ARG A 105 -2.34 -22.64 -17.56
N LYS A 106 -3.29 -21.83 -17.07
CA LYS A 106 -4.66 -21.72 -17.58
C LYS A 106 -4.85 -20.51 -18.51
N GLY A 107 -3.77 -19.84 -18.92
CA GLY A 107 -3.82 -18.63 -19.74
C GLY A 107 -4.33 -17.38 -19.01
N ILE A 108 -4.41 -17.41 -17.67
CA ILE A 108 -4.95 -16.30 -16.86
C ILE A 108 -3.84 -15.32 -16.52
N ILE A 109 -4.08 -14.02 -16.76
CA ILE A 109 -3.15 -12.93 -16.46
C ILE A 109 -3.29 -12.52 -14.99
N SER A 110 -2.16 -12.42 -14.29
CA SER A 110 -2.04 -11.84 -12.96
C SER A 110 -1.12 -10.62 -12.98
N GLY A 111 -1.31 -9.72 -12.02
CA GLY A 111 -0.49 -8.53 -11.89
C GLY A 111 -0.06 -8.25 -10.47
N VAL A 112 1.01 -7.47 -10.36
CA VAL A 112 1.47 -6.93 -9.09
C VAL A 112 1.57 -5.42 -9.15
N TRP A 113 1.45 -4.80 -7.98
CA TRP A 113 1.65 -3.40 -7.77
C TRP A 113 2.56 -3.18 -6.55
N PHE A 114 3.66 -2.46 -6.75
CA PHE A 114 4.59 -2.09 -5.66
C PHE A 114 4.16 -0.77 -4.99
N MET A 115 4.00 -0.78 -3.68
CA MET A 115 3.50 0.34 -2.90
C MET A 115 4.45 0.68 -1.76
N GLY A 116 4.64 1.97 -1.47
CA GLY A 116 5.29 2.39 -0.22
C GLY A 116 4.38 2.10 0.97
N THR A 117 3.49 3.04 1.30
CA THR A 117 2.63 2.93 2.49
C THR A 117 1.42 2.03 2.28
N GLY A 118 0.79 2.02 1.09
CA GLY A 118 -0.36 1.14 0.81
C GLY A 118 -1.67 1.51 1.54
N GLU A 119 -1.78 2.73 2.06
CA GLU A 119 -2.93 3.23 2.82
C GLU A 119 -4.18 3.59 1.98
N ALA A 120 -4.01 3.62 0.66
CA ALA A 120 -5.05 3.81 -0.35
C ALA A 120 -5.92 5.08 -0.24
N GLY A 121 -5.30 6.24 -0.49
CA GLY A 121 -6.06 7.44 -0.85
C GLY A 121 -6.87 7.26 -2.16
N PRO A 122 -7.77 8.19 -2.50
CA PRO A 122 -8.65 8.10 -3.67
C PRO A 122 -7.95 7.72 -4.99
N GLY A 123 -6.78 8.30 -5.29
CA GLY A 123 -6.00 7.98 -6.47
C GLY A 123 -5.49 6.53 -6.50
N HIS A 124 -5.00 6.02 -5.37
CA HIS A 124 -4.57 4.61 -5.27
C HIS A 124 -5.75 3.65 -5.45
N ARG A 125 -6.91 3.94 -4.85
CA ARG A 125 -8.11 3.12 -5.00
C ARG A 125 -8.57 3.06 -6.46
N MET A 126 -8.56 4.18 -7.15
CA MET A 126 -8.89 4.24 -8.58
C MET A 126 -7.87 3.45 -9.42
N ALA A 127 -6.59 3.58 -9.12
CA ALA A 127 -5.53 2.82 -9.75
C ALA A 127 -5.71 1.29 -9.55
N TRP A 128 -6.04 0.86 -8.35
CA TRP A 128 -6.31 -0.56 -8.04
C TRP A 128 -7.56 -1.08 -8.74
N TYR A 129 -8.62 -0.28 -8.81
CA TYR A 129 -9.81 -0.59 -9.59
C TYR A 129 -9.48 -0.75 -11.08
N GLN A 130 -8.72 0.17 -11.68
CA GLN A 130 -8.31 0.05 -13.07
C GLN A 130 -7.44 -1.18 -13.33
N ALA A 131 -6.50 -1.48 -12.44
CA ALA A 131 -5.62 -2.64 -12.56
C ALA A 131 -6.38 -3.96 -12.40
N SER A 132 -7.26 -4.07 -11.39
CA SER A 132 -8.07 -5.27 -11.13
C SER A 132 -9.06 -5.60 -12.26
N ARG A 133 -9.46 -4.61 -13.08
CA ARG A 133 -10.25 -4.86 -14.29
C ARG A 133 -9.46 -5.48 -15.45
N ARG A 134 -8.12 -5.43 -15.40
CA ARG A 134 -7.22 -5.90 -16.48
C ARG A 134 -6.59 -7.25 -16.19
N VAL A 135 -6.61 -7.69 -14.93
CA VAL A 135 -6.05 -8.99 -14.51
C VAL A 135 -7.05 -9.73 -13.65
N ARG A 136 -6.99 -11.06 -13.66
CA ARG A 136 -7.88 -11.86 -12.80
C ARG A 136 -7.52 -11.72 -11.33
N GLU A 137 -6.23 -11.60 -11.06
CA GLU A 137 -5.71 -11.41 -9.71
C GLU A 137 -4.65 -10.32 -9.69
N LEU A 138 -4.84 -9.38 -8.75
CA LEU A 138 -3.92 -8.29 -8.47
C LEU A 138 -3.35 -8.50 -7.07
N ALA A 139 -2.02 -8.46 -6.98
CA ALA A 139 -1.31 -8.43 -5.72
C ALA A 139 -0.74 -7.04 -5.44
N MET A 140 -0.81 -6.62 -4.19
CA MET A 140 -0.07 -5.49 -3.65
C MET A 140 1.15 -6.02 -2.91
N LEU A 141 2.32 -5.51 -3.29
CA LEU A 141 3.55 -5.69 -2.54
C LEU A 141 3.90 -4.36 -1.90
N TYR A 142 3.85 -4.28 -0.59
CA TYR A 142 4.13 -3.04 0.12
C TYR A 142 5.50 -3.09 0.81
N GLU A 143 6.12 -1.93 1.00
CA GLU A 143 7.37 -1.80 1.76
C GLU A 143 7.12 -2.04 3.26
N GLY A 144 7.98 -2.85 3.88
CA GLY A 144 7.95 -3.07 5.33
C GLY A 144 8.30 -1.80 6.12
N GLU A 145 8.03 -1.80 7.43
CA GLU A 145 8.35 -0.65 8.29
C GLU A 145 9.85 -0.26 8.23
N ASP A 146 10.75 -1.25 8.19
CA ASP A 146 12.21 -1.05 8.12
C ASP A 146 12.70 -0.29 6.87
N TYR A 147 11.90 -0.28 5.80
CA TYR A 147 12.20 0.52 4.61
C TYR A 147 12.16 2.02 4.94
N PHE A 148 11.20 2.45 5.76
CA PHE A 148 11.05 3.86 6.13
C PHE A 148 12.11 4.32 7.13
N ASP A 149 12.68 3.40 7.91
CA ASP A 149 13.84 3.64 8.76
C ASP A 149 15.08 3.99 7.91
N LYS A 150 15.27 3.24 6.81
CA LYS A 150 16.39 3.43 5.87
C LYS A 150 16.18 4.64 4.94
N HIS A 151 14.95 5.08 4.77
CA HIS A 151 14.55 6.16 3.87
C HIS A 151 13.73 7.23 4.62
N PRO A 152 14.36 8.04 5.49
CA PRO A 152 13.66 9.01 6.34
C PRO A 152 13.02 10.16 5.55
N ASP A 153 13.41 10.36 4.29
CA ASP A 153 12.74 11.26 3.34
C ASP A 153 11.36 10.75 2.91
N ARG A 154 11.11 9.45 3.07
CA ARG A 154 9.81 8.82 2.78
C ARG A 154 8.95 8.86 4.04
N ARG A 155 7.72 9.38 3.88
CA ARG A 155 6.77 9.42 5.00
C ARG A 155 6.35 8.02 5.40
N ARG A 156 6.47 7.71 6.69
CA ARG A 156 5.93 6.50 7.30
C ARG A 156 4.41 6.44 7.12
N PRO A 157 3.84 5.23 7.05
CA PRO A 157 2.40 5.07 7.12
C PRO A 157 1.87 5.53 8.49
N CYS A 158 0.63 6.01 8.51
CA CYS A 158 -0.07 6.33 9.74
C CYS A 158 -0.59 5.06 10.43
N LEU A 159 -1.11 4.12 9.64
CA LEU A 159 -1.65 2.85 10.09
C LEU A 159 -0.56 1.77 10.16
N SER A 160 -0.67 0.87 11.13
CA SER A 160 0.23 -0.28 11.25
C SER A 160 0.14 -1.18 10.02
N GLU A 161 1.20 -1.93 9.77
CA GLU A 161 1.28 -2.84 8.63
C GLU A 161 0.17 -3.90 8.63
N ALA A 162 -0.17 -4.46 9.80
CA ALA A 162 -1.27 -5.41 9.96
C ALA A 162 -2.62 -4.82 9.54
N ILE A 163 -2.90 -3.57 9.93
CA ILE A 163 -4.11 -2.86 9.51
C ILE A 163 -4.12 -2.67 7.99
N ARG A 164 -3.03 -2.16 7.42
CA ARG A 164 -2.92 -1.88 5.98
C ARG A 164 -3.06 -3.14 5.13
N ALA A 165 -2.41 -4.24 5.54
CA ALA A 165 -2.52 -5.52 4.87
C ALA A 165 -3.94 -6.09 4.92
N SER A 166 -4.60 -6.00 6.07
CA SER A 166 -5.98 -6.47 6.24
C SER A 166 -6.96 -5.65 5.39
N LEU A 167 -6.82 -4.31 5.36
CA LEU A 167 -7.62 -3.43 4.51
C LEU A 167 -7.49 -3.78 3.02
N ALA A 168 -6.27 -4.00 2.54
CA ALA A 168 -6.04 -4.43 1.16
C ALA A 168 -6.64 -5.82 0.87
N GLY A 169 -6.65 -6.71 1.86
CA GLY A 169 -7.33 -8.00 1.79
C GLY A 169 -8.85 -7.86 1.55
N TYR A 170 -9.53 -7.00 2.31
CA TYR A 170 -10.97 -6.71 2.12
C TYR A 170 -11.28 -5.95 0.84
N TYR A 171 -10.33 -5.17 0.31
CA TYR A 171 -10.45 -4.63 -1.05
C TYR A 171 -10.41 -5.74 -2.13
N GLY A 172 -10.04 -6.97 -1.77
CA GLY A 172 -9.94 -8.11 -2.67
C GLY A 172 -8.54 -8.32 -3.27
N LEU A 173 -7.53 -7.60 -2.78
CA LEU A 173 -6.15 -7.76 -3.24
C LEU A 173 -5.49 -8.96 -2.56
N ARG A 174 -4.52 -9.57 -3.25
CA ARG A 174 -3.51 -10.39 -2.59
C ARG A 174 -2.44 -9.47 -2.01
N VAL A 175 -1.83 -9.85 -0.91
CA VAL A 175 -0.95 -8.97 -0.13
C VAL A 175 0.30 -9.72 0.28
N SER A 176 1.46 -9.11 0.02
CA SER A 176 2.78 -9.58 0.47
C SER A 176 3.65 -8.38 0.81
N ARG A 177 4.72 -8.60 1.58
CA ARG A 177 5.77 -7.61 1.81
C ARG A 177 6.82 -7.68 0.70
N VAL A 178 7.39 -6.53 0.32
CA VAL A 178 8.63 -6.45 -0.47
C VAL A 178 9.78 -6.90 0.44
N PRO A 179 10.62 -7.87 0.04
CA PRO A 179 11.74 -8.28 0.86
C PRO A 179 12.77 -7.15 0.91
N ASP A 180 13.55 -7.14 1.98
CA ASP A 180 14.64 -6.18 2.14
C ASP A 180 15.59 -6.19 0.94
N ARG A 181 16.03 -5.00 0.55
CA ARG A 181 17.01 -4.84 -0.50
C ARG A 181 18.38 -5.28 0.01
N PRO A 182 19.06 -6.25 -0.64
CA PRO A 182 20.42 -6.61 -0.26
C PRO A 182 21.40 -5.46 -0.47
N ASP A 183 22.46 -5.43 0.34
CA ASP A 183 23.51 -4.42 0.22
C ASP A 183 24.18 -4.45 -1.16
N GLY A 184 24.48 -3.26 -1.69
CA GLY A 184 25.09 -3.10 -3.02
C GLY A 184 24.16 -3.37 -4.21
N VAL A 185 22.90 -3.76 -3.99
CA VAL A 185 21.92 -3.93 -5.08
C VAL A 185 21.18 -2.62 -5.33
N SER A 186 21.14 -2.17 -6.60
CA SER A 186 20.36 -0.98 -6.96
C SER A 186 18.85 -1.23 -6.82
N GLU A 187 18.10 -0.20 -6.43
CA GLU A 187 16.64 -0.26 -6.30
C GLU A 187 15.95 -0.83 -7.55
N ALA A 188 16.37 -0.37 -8.74
CA ALA A 188 15.82 -0.83 -10.00
C ALA A 188 16.07 -2.32 -10.27
N LYS A 189 17.22 -2.85 -9.83
CA LYS A 189 17.56 -4.29 -9.92
C LYS A 189 16.76 -5.08 -8.89
N HIS A 190 16.65 -4.58 -7.66
CA HIS A 190 15.87 -5.19 -6.57
C HIS A 190 14.43 -5.43 -6.97
N TYR A 191 13.67 -4.39 -7.32
CA TYR A 191 12.27 -4.54 -7.70
C TYR A 191 12.05 -5.36 -8.96
N ARG A 192 13.02 -5.39 -9.88
CA ARG A 192 12.97 -6.28 -11.05
C ARG A 192 13.04 -7.74 -10.62
N GLU A 193 13.92 -8.06 -9.69
CA GLU A 193 14.06 -9.41 -9.16
C GLU A 193 12.85 -9.80 -8.32
N VAL A 194 12.37 -8.92 -7.43
CA VAL A 194 11.14 -9.16 -6.67
C VAL A 194 9.96 -9.41 -7.61
N PHE A 195 9.79 -8.60 -8.66
CA PHE A 195 8.76 -8.84 -9.68
C PHE A 195 8.89 -10.22 -10.31
N ARG A 196 10.10 -10.63 -10.70
CA ARG A 196 10.37 -11.96 -11.27
C ARG A 196 10.01 -13.08 -10.27
N LEU A 197 10.32 -12.89 -8.99
CA LEU A 197 10.04 -13.86 -7.93
C LEU A 197 8.53 -14.03 -7.71
N THR A 198 7.72 -12.98 -7.85
CA THR A 198 6.26 -13.10 -7.74
C THR A 198 5.64 -13.99 -8.81
N GLY A 199 6.32 -14.19 -9.94
CA GLY A 199 5.75 -14.91 -11.09
C GLY A 199 4.54 -14.23 -11.72
N ALA A 200 4.30 -12.93 -11.47
CA ALA A 200 3.21 -12.18 -12.09
C ALA A 200 3.48 -11.88 -13.57
N THR A 201 2.41 -11.67 -14.34
CA THR A 201 2.52 -11.31 -15.77
C THR A 201 2.79 -9.83 -15.96
N VAL A 202 2.19 -8.98 -15.11
CA VAL A 202 2.19 -7.52 -15.26
C VAL A 202 2.70 -6.86 -13.98
N ASN A 203 3.58 -5.89 -14.11
CA ASN A 203 3.95 -4.93 -13.07
C ASN A 203 3.28 -3.60 -13.38
N PHE A 204 2.26 -3.23 -12.61
CA PHE A 204 1.48 -2.02 -12.83
C PHE A 204 2.21 -0.76 -12.36
N VAL A 205 1.92 0.35 -13.04
CA VAL A 205 2.44 1.67 -12.70
C VAL A 205 1.42 2.74 -13.06
N THR A 206 1.37 3.81 -12.28
CA THR A 206 0.58 4.99 -12.63
C THR A 206 1.30 5.81 -13.70
N ARG A 207 0.55 6.30 -14.69
CA ARG A 207 1.07 7.24 -15.69
C ARG A 207 1.66 8.48 -15.01
N GLY A 208 2.83 8.92 -15.48
CA GLY A 208 3.53 10.08 -14.93
C GLY A 208 4.37 9.76 -13.69
N TYR A 209 4.37 8.51 -13.19
CA TYR A 209 5.26 8.12 -12.11
C TYR A 209 6.72 8.38 -12.50
N PRO A 210 7.57 8.97 -11.65
CA PRO A 210 8.94 9.33 -12.01
C PRO A 210 9.78 8.18 -12.59
N ASN A 211 9.49 6.94 -12.15
CA ASN A 211 10.17 5.73 -12.61
C ASN A 211 9.31 4.88 -13.58
N GLU A 212 8.29 5.44 -14.23
CA GLU A 212 7.37 4.72 -15.13
C GLU A 212 8.12 3.86 -16.15
N LYS A 213 9.09 4.45 -16.87
CA LYS A 213 9.89 3.73 -17.89
C LYS A 213 10.62 2.51 -17.31
N ALA A 214 11.16 2.63 -16.10
CA ALA A 214 11.86 1.53 -15.43
C ALA A 214 10.91 0.41 -15.02
N VAL A 215 9.67 0.73 -14.60
CA VAL A 215 8.64 -0.26 -14.31
C VAL A 215 8.15 -0.95 -15.59
N LEU A 216 7.90 -0.19 -16.65
CA LEU A 216 7.48 -0.73 -17.95
C LEU A 216 8.53 -1.64 -18.58
N ALA A 217 9.82 -1.37 -18.37
CA ALA A 217 10.90 -2.23 -18.85
C ALA A 217 10.89 -3.64 -18.21
N ARG A 218 10.27 -3.81 -17.03
CA ARG A 218 10.11 -5.12 -16.37
C ARG A 218 9.07 -5.98 -17.07
N ASN A 219 8.09 -5.34 -17.72
CA ASN A 219 7.01 -6.00 -18.44
C ASN A 219 7.49 -6.48 -19.81
N SER A 220 6.91 -7.60 -20.28
CA SER A 220 7.08 -8.00 -21.67
C SER A 220 6.50 -6.92 -22.62
N PRO A 221 7.02 -6.75 -23.85
CA PRO A 221 6.55 -5.72 -24.77
C PRO A 221 5.03 -5.74 -24.99
N LYS A 222 4.41 -6.93 -25.03
CA LYS A 222 2.96 -7.12 -25.18
C LYS A 222 2.15 -6.61 -23.98
N MET A 223 2.74 -6.62 -22.79
CA MET A 223 2.07 -6.24 -21.54
C MET A 223 2.26 -4.78 -21.15
N ARG A 224 3.21 -4.06 -21.76
CA ARG A 224 3.51 -2.65 -21.41
C ARG A 224 2.30 -1.72 -21.50
N ARG A 225 1.46 -1.88 -22.52
CA ARG A 225 0.23 -1.06 -22.66
C ARG A 225 -0.78 -1.33 -21.54
N MET A 226 -0.88 -2.57 -21.08
CA MET A 226 -1.77 -2.96 -19.99
C MET A 226 -1.27 -2.46 -18.62
N ALA A 227 0.05 -2.35 -18.45
CA ALA A 227 0.70 -2.00 -17.18
C ALA A 227 0.47 -0.54 -16.73
N VAL A 228 0.18 0.38 -17.64
CA VAL A 228 -0.02 1.81 -17.31
C VAL A 228 -1.46 2.06 -16.92
N VAL A 229 -1.73 2.43 -15.67
CA VAL A 229 -3.04 2.96 -15.29
C VAL A 229 -3.06 4.48 -15.36
N GLU A 230 -4.22 5.05 -15.65
CA GLU A 230 -4.38 6.49 -15.74
C GLU A 230 -4.50 7.09 -14.35
N ASP A 231 -3.83 8.22 -14.13
CA ASP A 231 -4.09 9.04 -12.97
C ASP A 231 -5.32 9.91 -13.22
N LEU A 232 -6.50 9.37 -12.90
CA LEU A 232 -7.77 10.08 -13.07
C LEU A 232 -8.09 11.00 -11.88
N VAL A 233 -7.28 10.96 -10.82
CA VAL A 233 -7.44 11.77 -9.62
C VAL A 233 -6.12 12.48 -9.37
N ARG A 234 -6.03 13.77 -9.74
CA ARG A 234 -4.85 14.66 -9.56
C ARG A 234 -4.39 14.87 -8.09
N LEU A 235 -4.76 13.99 -7.18
CA LEU A 235 -4.44 14.01 -5.77
C LEU A 235 -3.72 12.71 -5.42
N HIS A 236 -2.46 12.58 -5.87
CA HIS A 236 -1.57 11.54 -5.38
C HIS A 236 -1.38 11.66 -3.87
N THR A 237 -1.23 10.55 -3.15
CA THR A 237 -0.97 10.56 -1.70
C THR A 237 0.31 11.34 -1.34
N SER A 238 1.28 11.40 -2.25
CA SER A 238 2.49 12.24 -2.18
C SER A 238 2.23 13.71 -2.58
N GLU A 239 1.35 14.02 -3.52
CA GLU A 239 0.96 15.41 -3.85
C GLU A 239 0.01 16.02 -2.80
N MET A 240 -0.85 15.20 -2.19
CA MET A 240 -1.62 15.54 -0.98
C MET A 240 -0.72 15.85 0.21
N THR A 241 0.52 15.41 0.11
CA THR A 241 1.61 15.54 1.08
C THR A 241 2.53 16.73 0.72
N GLU A 242 2.77 17.01 -0.57
CA GLU A 242 3.64 18.07 -1.13
C GLU A 242 2.92 19.38 -1.46
N LYS A 243 1.86 19.39 -2.30
CA LYS A 243 1.17 20.62 -2.75
C LYS A 243 0.44 21.35 -1.63
N LEU A 244 0.37 20.71 -0.48
CA LEU A 244 -0.48 21.04 0.65
C LEU A 244 0.33 21.47 1.88
N MET A 245 1.67 21.51 1.73
CA MET A 245 2.67 21.96 2.70
C MET A 245 3.77 22.78 1.98
N PRO A 246 3.48 24.01 1.50
CA PRO A 246 4.46 24.80 0.73
C PRO A 246 5.70 25.22 1.55
N ASP A 247 5.64 25.16 2.88
CA ASP A 247 6.74 25.58 3.75
C ASP A 247 7.71 24.45 4.14
N VAL A 248 7.55 23.26 3.54
CA VAL A 248 8.63 22.26 3.53
C VAL A 248 9.42 22.47 2.25
N ILE A 249 10.51 23.23 2.34
CA ILE A 249 11.52 23.30 1.30
C ILE A 249 12.10 21.89 1.09
N LEU A 250 11.55 21.16 0.12
CA LEU A 250 12.26 20.06 -0.52
C LEU A 250 13.32 20.72 -1.40
N ILE A 251 14.55 20.81 -0.91
CA ILE A 251 15.70 21.15 -1.76
C ILE A 251 15.78 20.03 -2.81
N PRO A 252 15.56 20.30 -4.11
CA PRO A 252 15.67 19.28 -5.13
C PRO A 252 17.11 18.76 -5.15
N ALA A 253 17.29 17.45 -5.30
CA ALA A 253 18.60 16.79 -5.38
C ALA A 253 19.46 17.16 -6.62
N ARG A 254 19.22 18.32 -7.24
CA ARG A 254 20.00 18.89 -8.35
C ARG A 254 20.39 20.36 -8.17
N VAL A 255 20.24 20.93 -6.97
CA VAL A 255 20.85 22.24 -6.65
C VAL A 255 21.67 22.08 -5.38
N ARG A 256 22.84 21.44 -5.51
CA ARG A 256 23.91 21.46 -4.49
C ARG A 256 25.22 22.05 -5.00
N ASP A 257 25.20 22.59 -6.22
CA ASP A 257 26.28 23.45 -6.69
C ASP A 257 25.68 24.86 -6.82
N CYS A 258 26.36 25.83 -6.20
CA CYS A 258 25.99 27.26 -6.09
C CYS A 258 25.18 27.69 -4.85
N VAL A 259 25.63 27.36 -3.63
CA VAL A 259 25.74 28.36 -2.54
C VAL A 259 26.86 27.92 -1.57
N GLU A 260 28.11 28.08 -1.99
CA GLU A 260 29.22 28.31 -1.07
C GLU A 260 29.93 29.59 -1.56
N LYS A 261 29.56 30.71 -0.92
CA LYS A 261 30.45 31.81 -0.56
C LYS A 261 30.06 32.26 0.83
#